data_AF-A0A966WPC3-F1
#
_entry.id   AF-A0A966WPC3-F1
#
_cell.length_a   1.000
_cell.length_b   1.000
_cell.length_c   1.000
_cell.angle_alpha   90.00
_cell.angle_beta   90.00
_cell.angle_gamma   90.00
#
_symmetry.space_group_name_H-M   'P 1'
#
loop_
_entity.id
_entity.type
_entity.pdbx_description
1 polymer ?
#
loop_
_entity_poly.entity_id
_entity_poly.type
_entity_poly.pdbx_seq_one_letter_code
_entity_poly.pdbx_strand_id
1 'polypeptide(L)'
;ALLMPLFGAGCGWGLGLLTGLSAGGHALLTVLGASASYIAVPAAMRMAVPKADAGVYVTLSVAITFPFNILIGIPLYLWAAGT
;
A
#
# COMPACT_ATOMS: atom_id res chain seq x y z
N ALA A 1 -3.82 1.83 -9.87
CA ALA A 1 -3.53 0.82 -8.81
C ALA A 1 -2.34 1.25 -7.95
N LEU A 2 -1.16 1.47 -8.54
CA LEU A 2 0.09 1.59 -7.77
C LEU A 2 0.46 3.00 -7.30
N LEU A 3 -0.17 4.06 -7.82
CA LEU A 3 0.21 5.43 -7.47
C LEU A 3 -0.05 5.74 -5.99
N MET A 4 -1.22 5.35 -5.47
CA MET A 4 -1.57 5.54 -4.06
C MET A 4 -0.65 4.78 -3.08
N PRO A 5 -0.42 3.46 -3.22
CA PRO A 5 0.49 2.76 -2.30
C PRO A 5 1.92 3.30 -2.37
N LEU A 6 2.42 3.71 -3.54
CA LEU A 6 3.74 4.34 -3.64
C LEU A 6 3.79 5.73 -2.98
N PHE A 7 2.75 6.53 -3.14
CA PHE A 7 2.63 7.82 -2.46
C PHE A 7 2.60 7.64 -0.93
N GLY A 8 1.75 6.74 -0.46
CA GLY A 8 1.64 6.41 0.96
C GLY A 8 2.92 5.82 1.54
N ALA A 9 3.64 4.98 0.77
CA ALA A 9 4.98 4.50 1.12
C ALA A 9 5.96 5.66 1.28
N GLY A 10 6.00 6.58 0.31
CA GLY A 10 6.87 7.77 0.36
C GLY A 10 6.59 8.65 1.58
N CYS A 11 5.31 8.85 1.92
CA CYS A 11 4.94 9.56 3.14
C CYS A 11 5.35 8.81 4.42
N GLY A 12 5.07 7.50 4.49
CA GLY A 12 5.44 6.67 5.66
C GLY A 12 6.95 6.61 5.88
N TRP A 13 7.70 6.47 4.79
CA TRP A 13 9.17 6.55 4.77
C TRP A 13 9.66 7.92 5.25
N GLY A 14 9.18 9.00 4.63
CA GLY A 14 9.57 10.37 4.98
C GLY A 14 9.30 10.70 6.45
N LEU A 15 8.15 10.26 6.98
CA LEU A 15 7.83 10.39 8.40
C LEU A 15 8.73 9.52 9.28
N GLY A 16 9.03 8.29 8.86
CA GLY A 16 9.87 7.37 9.60
C GLY A 16 11.28 7.91 9.86
N LEU A 17 11.87 8.61 8.89
CA LEU A 17 13.14 9.33 9.05
C LEU A 17 13.14 10.35 10.20
N LEU A 18 11.98 10.87 10.59
CA LEU A 18 11.83 11.90 11.63
C LEU A 18 11.51 11.34 13.01
N THR A 19 11.29 10.02 13.13
CA THR A 19 10.71 9.42 14.35
C THR A 19 11.72 8.77 15.28
N GLY A 20 12.97 8.55 14.84
CA GLY A 20 13.98 7.82 15.62
C GLY A 20 13.67 6.35 15.85
N LEU A 21 12.74 5.77 15.06
CA LEU A 21 12.39 4.35 15.11
C LEU A 21 13.58 3.47 14.70
N SER A 22 13.57 2.22 15.18
CA SER A 22 14.46 1.19 14.65
C SER A 22 14.17 0.93 13.16
N ALA A 23 15.11 0.30 12.44
CA ALA A 23 14.90 -0.09 11.04
C ALA A 23 13.60 -0.89 10.84
N GLY A 24 13.29 -1.82 11.74
CA GLY A 24 12.03 -2.57 11.71
C GLY A 24 10.79 -1.70 11.92
N GLY A 25 10.86 -0.71 12.83
CA GLY A 25 9.78 0.24 13.07
C GLY A 25 9.55 1.18 11.89
N HIS A 26 10.63 1.68 11.27
CA HIS A 26 10.57 2.51 10.07
C HIS A 26 10.00 1.72 8.87
N ALA A 27 10.47 0.48 8.66
CA ALA A 27 9.91 -0.39 7.64
C ALA A 27 8.41 -0.65 7.86
N LEU A 28 8.00 -0.94 9.11
CA LEU A 28 6.59 -1.16 9.44
C LEU A 28 5.74 0.08 9.15
N LEU A 29 6.21 1.27 9.54
CA LEU A 29 5.52 2.53 9.23
C LEU A 29 5.36 2.74 7.73
N THR A 30 6.41 2.46 6.95
CA THR A 30 6.40 2.55 5.48
C THR A 30 5.40 1.56 4.87
N VAL A 31 5.39 0.31 5.33
CA VAL A 31 4.43 -0.72 4.90
C VAL A 31 2.99 -0.31 5.21
N LEU A 32 2.74 0.24 6.40
CA LEU A 32 1.41 0.72 6.79
C LEU A 32 0.97 1.90 5.93
N GLY A 33 1.87 2.84 5.64
CA GLY A 33 1.62 3.96 4.73
C GLY A 33 1.31 3.50 3.31
N ALA A 34 2.01 2.47 2.82
CA ALA A 34 1.81 1.88 1.50
C ALA A 34 0.55 0.99 1.38
N SER A 35 -0.11 0.70 2.50
CA SER A 35 -1.19 -0.28 2.53
C SER A 35 -2.44 0.22 1.80
N ALA A 36 -3.22 -0.73 1.29
CA ALA A 36 -4.52 -0.49 0.67
C ALA A 36 -5.50 -1.55 1.16
N SER A 37 -6.79 -1.22 1.22
CA SER A 37 -7.80 -2.21 1.59
C SER A 37 -8.23 -3.04 0.39
N TYR A 38 -7.89 -4.33 0.39
CA TYR A 38 -8.24 -5.25 -0.70
C TYR A 38 -9.65 -5.82 -0.60
N ILE A 39 -10.33 -5.57 0.53
CA ILE A 39 -11.68 -6.06 0.83
C ILE A 39 -12.66 -4.89 0.89
N ALA A 40 -12.33 -3.86 1.69
CA ALA A 40 -13.25 -2.74 1.91
C ALA A 40 -13.36 -1.83 0.69
N VAL A 41 -12.28 -1.62 -0.09
CA VAL A 41 -12.36 -0.78 -1.30
C VAL A 41 -13.29 -1.39 -2.35
N PRO A 42 -13.18 -2.68 -2.74
CA PRO A 42 -14.15 -3.27 -3.66
C PRO A 42 -15.61 -3.21 -3.17
N ALA A 43 -15.83 -3.42 -1.88
CA ALA A 43 -17.17 -3.31 -1.28
C ALA A 43 -17.70 -1.87 -1.34
N ALA A 44 -16.86 -0.90 -0.97
CA ALA A 44 -17.20 0.52 -1.03
C ALA A 44 -17.46 0.99 -2.46
N MET A 45 -16.65 0.58 -3.43
CA MET A 45 -16.83 0.93 -4.85
C MET A 45 -18.16 0.43 -5.40
N ARG A 46 -18.59 -0.78 -5.02
CA ARG A 46 -19.88 -1.34 -5.44
C ARG A 46 -21.07 -0.50 -4.95
N MET A 47 -20.95 0.12 -3.78
CA MET A 47 -22.00 0.98 -3.21
C MET A 47 -21.91 2.42 -3.72
N ALA A 48 -20.70 2.99 -3.77
CA ALA A 48 -20.47 4.39 -4.09
C ALA A 48 -20.56 4.67 -5.59
N VAL A 49 -20.11 3.73 -6.44
CA VAL A 49 -20.12 3.87 -7.90
C VAL A 49 -20.65 2.58 -8.54
N PRO A 50 -21.97 2.28 -8.43
CA PRO A 50 -22.54 1.00 -8.90
C PRO A 50 -22.41 0.77 -10.40
N LYS A 51 -22.21 1.83 -11.20
CA LYS A 51 -22.00 1.77 -12.65
C LYS A 51 -20.56 1.42 -13.04
N ALA A 52 -19.62 1.43 -12.10
CA ALA A 52 -18.23 1.05 -12.37
C ALA A 52 -18.13 -0.46 -12.59
N ASP A 53 -17.25 -0.85 -13.52
CA ASP A 53 -17.00 -2.26 -13.81
C ASP A 53 -16.29 -2.95 -12.64
N ALA A 54 -16.97 -3.94 -12.04
CA ALA A 54 -16.45 -4.75 -10.96
C ALA A 54 -15.19 -5.53 -11.34
N GLY A 55 -15.10 -6.01 -12.57
CA GLY A 55 -13.91 -6.68 -13.07
C GLY A 55 -12.68 -5.78 -12.98
N VAL A 56 -12.83 -4.48 -13.25
CA VAL A 56 -11.71 -3.52 -13.23
C VAL A 56 -11.25 -3.24 -11.80
N TYR A 57 -12.13 -2.76 -10.91
CA TYR A 57 -11.68 -2.33 -9.58
C TYR A 57 -11.29 -3.51 -8.67
N VAL A 58 -11.91 -4.69 -8.85
CA VAL A 58 -11.49 -5.90 -8.12
C VAL A 58 -10.12 -6.36 -8.59
N THR A 59 -9.89 -6.42 -9.91
CA THR A 59 -8.58 -6.83 -10.47
C THR A 59 -7.47 -5.86 -10.05
N LEU A 60 -7.70 -4.54 -10.14
CA LEU A 60 -6.73 -3.54 -9.72
C LEU A 60 -6.37 -3.67 -8.23
N SER A 61 -7.35 -4.01 -7.39
CA SER A 61 -7.14 -4.17 -5.95
C SER A 61 -6.44 -5.49 -5.60
N VAL A 62 -7.02 -6.63 -6.02
CA VAL A 62 -6.63 -7.98 -5.57
C VAL A 62 -5.53 -8.59 -6.42
N ALA A 63 -5.57 -8.43 -7.75
CA ALA A 63 -4.61 -9.07 -8.65
C ALA A 63 -3.40 -8.20 -8.97
N ILE A 64 -3.46 -6.89 -8.68
CA ILE A 64 -2.37 -5.95 -8.96
C ILE A 64 -1.80 -5.37 -7.67
N THR A 65 -2.60 -4.60 -6.91
CA THR A 65 -2.07 -3.84 -5.77
C THR A 65 -1.63 -4.76 -4.62
N PHE A 66 -2.44 -5.76 -4.27
CA PHE A 66 -2.10 -6.74 -3.23
C PHE A 66 -0.78 -7.48 -3.50
N PRO A 67 -0.60 -8.19 -4.63
CA PRO A 67 0.64 -8.92 -4.89
C PRO A 67 1.82 -7.96 -5.06
N PHE A 68 1.64 -6.76 -5.62
CA PHE A 68 2.70 -5.76 -5.65
C PHE A 68 3.20 -5.42 -4.24
N ASN A 69 2.28 -5.11 -3.30
CA ASN A 69 2.65 -4.72 -1.95
C ASN A 69 3.35 -5.85 -1.19
N ILE A 70 2.94 -7.11 -1.39
CA ILE A 70 3.57 -8.25 -0.72
C ILE A 70 4.92 -8.63 -1.37
N LEU A 71 4.96 -8.75 -2.70
CA LEU A 71 6.12 -9.31 -3.42
C LEU A 71 7.23 -8.28 -3.64
N ILE A 72 6.88 -7.00 -3.81
CA ILE A 72 7.82 -5.93 -4.14
C ILE A 72 7.89 -4.93 -3.00
N GLY A 73 6.74 -4.42 -2.53
CA GLY A 73 6.67 -3.37 -1.52
C GLY A 73 7.37 -3.73 -0.22
N ILE A 74 6.92 -4.80 0.46
CA ILE A 74 7.48 -5.20 1.76
C ILE A 74 9.00 -5.44 1.70
N PRO A 75 9.54 -6.26 0.76
CA PRO A 75 10.99 -6.44 0.64
C PRO A 75 11.74 -5.14 0.38
N LEU A 76 11.22 -4.27 -0.50
CA LEU A 76 11.83 -2.99 -0.83
C LEU A 76 11.89 -2.05 0.38
N TYR A 77 10.80 -1.94 1.14
CA TYR A 77 10.73 -1.06 2.30
C TYR A 77 11.61 -1.55 3.45
N LEU A 78 11.70 -2.86 3.66
CA LEU A 78 12.63 -3.48 4.62
C LEU A 78 14.09 -3.21 4.23
N TRP A 79 14.42 -3.38 2.95
CA TRP A 79 15.75 -3.07 2.45
C TRP A 79 16.08 -1.59 2.65
N ALA A 80 15.20 -0.69 2.23
CA ALA A 80 15.40 0.75 2.38
C ALA A 80 15.60 1.12 3.86
N ALA A 81 14.78 0.59 4.78
CA ALA A 81 14.85 0.97 6.19
C ALA A 81 16.14 0.52 6.90
N GLY A 82 16.86 -0.44 6.33
CA GLY A 82 18.13 -0.95 6.84
C GLY A 82 19.37 -0.37 6.13
N THR A 83 19.21 0.39 5.05
CA THR A 83 20.28 1.16 4.39
C THR A 83 20.44 2.53 5.01
#